data_AF-A0A5Q0C1F8-F1
#
_entry.id   AF-A0A5Q0C1F8-F1
#
_cell.length_a   1.000
_cell.length_b   1.000
_cell.length_c   1.000
_cell.angle_alpha   90.00
_cell.angle_beta   90.00
_cell.angle_gamma   90.00
#
_symmetry.space_group_name_H-M   'P 1'
#
loop_
_entity.id
_entity.type
_entity.pdbx_description
1 polymer ?
#
loop_
_entity_poly.entity_id
_entity_poly.type
_entity_poly.pdbx_seq_one_letter_code
_entity_poly.pdbx_strand_id
1 'polypeptide(L)'
;MSNVRKNRAGLSPAINRIKSGNVTHPDLIKLASLGKLKLNVTNVAKEAGRSRTAIATEETPYPKVRNAILPYQNSEGYPQSDTATKRTTVQFHLLKSRAEVRTKEQIIQVLGTQLVSATKQIDELKLKLDKAEEKLARLSQARHTSF
;
A
#
# COMPACT_ATOMS: atom_id res chain seq x y z
N MET A 1 33.36 10.35 27.72
CA MET A 1 31.98 10.59 27.24
C MET A 1 32.04 11.62 26.12
N SER A 2 31.89 11.16 24.88
CA SER A 2 32.06 11.98 23.68
C SER A 2 30.89 12.95 23.53
N ASN A 3 31.17 14.24 23.68
CA ASN A 3 30.20 15.32 23.52
C ASN A 3 29.80 15.38 22.04
N VAL A 4 28.62 14.82 21.73
CA VAL A 4 27.99 14.86 20.40
C VAL A 4 28.04 16.31 19.93
N ARG A 5 28.84 16.59 18.90
CA ARG A 5 28.90 17.89 18.24
C ARG A 5 27.47 18.27 17.88
N LYS A 6 26.87 19.21 18.63
CA LYS A 6 25.55 19.78 18.31
C LYS A 6 25.64 20.24 16.86
N ASN A 7 25.00 19.49 15.96
CA ASN A 7 24.93 19.77 14.54
C ASN A 7 24.36 21.18 14.35
N ARG A 8 25.24 22.18 14.22
CA ARG A 8 24.88 23.53 13.78
C ARG A 8 24.60 23.46 12.29
N ALA A 9 23.55 22.74 11.90
CA ALA A 9 23.09 22.76 10.52
C ALA A 9 22.64 24.19 10.19
N GLY A 10 23.01 24.70 9.01
CA GLY A 10 22.52 25.98 8.53
C GLY A 10 20.99 25.98 8.44
N LEU A 11 20.38 27.17 8.53
CA LEU A 11 18.93 27.34 8.44
C LEU A 11 18.36 26.89 7.09
N SER A 12 19.08 27.12 5.99
CA SER A 12 18.63 26.71 4.64
C SER A 12 18.59 25.18 4.47
N PRO A 13 19.63 24.41 4.85
CA PRO A 13 19.54 22.95 4.93
C PRO A 13 18.39 22.43 5.79
N ALA A 14 18.12 23.08 6.93
CA ALA A 14 17.01 22.70 7.81
C ALA A 14 15.64 22.87 7.13
N ILE A 15 15.44 23.96 6.37
CA ILE A 15 14.23 24.14 5.54
C ILE A 15 14.09 22.99 4.55
N ASN A 16 15.16 22.63 3.83
CA ASN A 16 15.10 21.56 2.82
C ASN A 16 14.78 20.19 3.44
N ARG A 17 15.31 19.89 4.63
CA ARG A 17 14.96 18.66 5.37
C ARG A 17 13.50 18.62 5.78
N ILE A 18 12.95 19.74 6.25
CA ILE A 18 11.53 19.83 6.59
C ILE A 18 10.65 19.68 5.34
N LYS A 19 11.02 20.33 4.22
CA LYS A 19 10.29 20.22 2.94
C LYS A 19 10.29 18.79 2.39
N SER A 20 11.40 18.06 2.55
CA SER A 20 11.54 16.68 2.07
C SER A 20 11.06 15.62 3.07
N GLY A 21 10.66 16.00 4.29
CA GLY A 21 10.28 15.08 5.35
C GLY A 21 11.45 14.35 6.02
N ASN A 22 12.69 14.56 5.56
CA ASN A 22 13.91 13.94 6.09
C ASN A 22 14.49 14.74 7.27
N VAL A 23 13.67 14.96 8.29
CA VAL A 23 14.06 15.70 9.51
C VAL A 23 14.95 14.86 10.44
N THR A 24 15.81 15.54 11.18
CA THR A 24 16.77 14.90 12.10
C THR A 24 16.40 15.09 13.57
N HIS A 25 15.61 16.12 13.89
CA HIS A 25 15.20 16.37 15.26
C HIS A 25 14.17 15.33 15.73
N PRO A 26 14.36 14.67 16.89
CA PRO A 26 13.49 13.58 17.36
C PRO A 26 11.99 13.93 17.41
N ASP A 27 11.64 15.11 17.91
CA ASP A 27 10.24 15.57 17.94
C ASP A 27 9.66 15.77 16.54
N LEU A 28 10.46 16.25 15.59
CA LEU A 28 10.01 16.49 14.23
C LEU A 28 9.86 15.18 13.48
N ILE A 29 10.69 14.18 13.77
CA ILE A 29 10.53 12.81 13.25
C ILE A 29 9.17 12.25 13.66
N LYS A 30 8.76 12.42 14.93
CA LYS A 30 7.42 12.03 15.40
C LYS A 30 6.31 12.79 14.68
N LEU A 31 6.47 14.09 14.48
CA LEU A 31 5.49 14.88 13.72
C LEU A 31 5.41 14.45 12.24
N ALA A 32 6.56 14.10 11.63
CA ALA A 32 6.62 13.60 10.27
C ALA A 32 5.93 12.24 10.13
N SER A 33 6.15 11.31 11.07
CA SER A 33 5.47 10.01 11.06
C SER A 33 3.96 10.12 11.23
N LEU A 34 3.49 11.15 11.96
CA LEU A 34 2.07 11.45 12.15
C LEU A 34 1.46 12.30 11.02
N GLY A 35 2.24 12.72 10.02
CA GLY A 35 1.78 13.61 8.94
C GLY A 35 1.43 15.03 9.42
N LYS A 36 1.91 15.42 10.60
CA LYS A 36 1.64 16.73 11.25
C LYS A 36 2.82 17.71 11.13
N LEU A 37 3.89 17.33 10.42
CA LEU A 37 5.05 18.20 10.23
C LEU A 37 4.68 19.37 9.32
N LYS A 38 4.81 20.60 9.85
CA LYS A 38 4.58 21.86 9.12
C LYS A 38 5.89 22.63 8.95
N LEU A 39 6.03 23.34 7.84
CA LEU A 39 7.13 24.28 7.64
C LEU A 39 6.79 25.59 8.35
N ASN A 40 7.33 25.77 9.55
CA ASN A 40 7.16 26.99 10.35
C ASN A 40 8.45 27.36 11.09
N VAL A 41 8.50 28.57 11.64
CA VAL A 41 9.71 29.10 12.28
C VAL A 41 10.17 28.23 13.45
N THR A 42 9.23 27.72 14.25
CA THR A 42 9.53 26.84 15.40
C THR A 42 10.21 25.54 14.96
N ASN A 43 9.68 24.88 13.93
CA ASN A 43 10.21 23.62 13.44
C ASN A 43 11.55 23.81 12.74
N VAL A 44 11.71 24.89 11.94
CA VAL A 44 13.00 25.23 11.32
C VAL A 44 14.06 25.53 12.37
N ALA A 45 13.72 26.30 13.41
CA ALA A 45 14.62 26.61 14.51
C ALA A 45 15.05 25.34 15.28
N LYS A 46 14.10 24.44 15.57
CA LYS A 46 14.36 23.14 16.20
C LYS A 46 15.27 22.27 15.34
N GLU A 47 14.98 22.13 14.06
CA GLU A 47 15.75 21.33 13.11
C GLU A 47 17.18 21.87 12.86
N ALA A 48 17.36 23.19 12.96
CA ALA A 48 18.67 23.84 12.82
C ALA A 48 19.44 23.98 14.15
N GLY A 49 18.81 23.65 15.29
CA GLY A 49 19.39 23.88 16.62
C GLY A 49 19.64 25.36 16.92
N ARG A 50 18.74 26.26 16.48
CA ARG A 50 18.84 27.72 16.67
C ARG A 50 17.68 28.24 17.52
N SER A 51 17.87 29.42 18.12
CA SER A 51 16.78 30.12 18.78
C SER A 51 15.70 30.50 17.76
N ARG A 52 14.43 30.31 18.14
CA ARG A 52 13.28 30.78 17.36
C ARG A 52 13.34 32.29 17.11
N THR A 53 13.79 33.07 18.09
CA THR A 53 13.89 34.53 17.99
C THR A 53 14.88 34.98 16.92
N ALA A 54 15.89 34.15 16.62
CA ALA A 54 16.86 34.46 15.58
C ALA A 54 16.21 34.57 14.18
N ILE A 55 15.03 34.00 13.97
CA ILE A 55 14.33 33.95 12.67
C ILE A 55 12.97 34.68 12.74
N ALA A 56 12.30 34.66 13.89
CA ALA A 56 10.92 35.11 14.02
C ALA A 56 10.75 36.63 13.96
N THR A 57 11.75 37.39 14.43
CA THR A 57 11.67 38.86 14.52
C THR A 57 11.75 39.50 13.13
N GLU A 58 11.19 40.71 13.00
CA GLU A 58 11.26 41.48 11.76
C GLU A 58 12.70 41.91 11.44
N GLU A 59 13.43 42.38 12.45
CA GLU A 59 14.86 42.69 12.40
C GLU A 59 15.75 41.43 12.53
N THR A 60 15.31 40.31 11.94
CA THR A 60 16.09 39.08 11.98
C THR A 60 17.40 39.23 11.17
N PRO A 61 18.53 38.65 11.64
CA PRO A 61 19.74 38.51 10.82
C PRO A 61 19.55 37.56 9.61
N TYR A 62 18.42 36.86 9.51
CA TYR A 62 18.11 35.90 8.46
C TYR A 62 16.81 36.25 7.71
N PRO A 63 16.72 37.44 7.08
CA PRO A 63 15.47 37.89 6.42
C PRO A 63 15.05 36.97 5.28
N LYS A 64 16.02 36.42 4.54
CA LYS A 64 15.77 35.44 3.46
C LYS A 64 15.09 34.16 3.97
N VAL A 65 15.50 33.68 5.15
CA VAL A 65 14.93 32.48 5.78
C VAL A 65 13.51 32.77 6.27
N ARG A 66 13.30 33.93 6.91
CA ARG A 66 11.98 34.36 7.37
C ARG A 66 10.99 34.48 6.20
N ASN A 67 11.39 35.14 5.12
CA ASN A 67 10.57 35.31 3.92
C ASN A 67 10.24 33.98 3.24
N ALA A 68 11.13 32.98 3.33
CA ALA A 68 10.87 31.63 2.81
C ALA A 68 9.88 30.82 3.67
N ILE A 69 9.69 31.16 4.94
CA ILE A 69 8.82 30.44 5.89
C ILE A 69 7.45 31.11 6.01
N LEU A 70 7.40 32.44 5.97
CA LEU A 70 6.19 33.25 6.16
C LEU A 70 4.96 32.78 5.35
N PRO A 71 5.08 32.47 4.04
CA PRO A 71 3.94 32.00 3.25
C PRO A 71 3.31 30.70 3.79
N TYR A 72 4.10 29.88 4.48
CA TYR A 72 3.69 28.58 5.01
C TYR A 72 3.22 28.64 6.47
N GLN A 73 3.39 29.79 7.13
CA GLN A 73 3.07 29.95 8.53
C GLN A 73 1.55 29.98 8.78
N ASN A 74 0.79 30.44 7.78
CA ASN A 74 -0.68 30.52 7.81
C ASN A 74 -1.37 29.45 6.95
N SER A 75 -0.60 28.67 6.17
CA SER A 75 -1.17 27.54 5.44
C SER A 75 -1.44 26.37 6.41
N GLU A 76 -2.64 25.81 6.37
CA GLU A 76 -3.10 24.64 7.15
C GLU A 76 -2.11 23.44 7.12
N GLY A 77 -1.22 23.37 6.15
CA GLY A 77 -0.06 22.51 6.17
C GLY A 77 0.83 22.84 4.98
N TYR A 78 2.10 22.42 5.04
CA TYR A 78 2.83 22.21 3.79
C TYR A 78 2.04 21.17 3.00
N PRO A 79 1.84 21.28 1.67
CA PRO A 79 1.33 20.17 0.90
C PRO A 79 2.33 19.05 1.12
N GLN A 80 1.95 18.09 1.98
CA GLN A 80 2.67 16.84 2.11
C GLN A 80 2.85 16.37 0.68
N SER A 81 4.08 16.07 0.27
CA SER A 81 4.27 15.17 -0.86
C SER A 81 3.24 14.08 -0.71
N ASP A 82 2.48 13.78 -1.76
CA ASP A 82 1.26 12.96 -1.84
C ASP A 82 1.18 11.66 -1.00
N THR A 83 2.20 11.28 -0.26
CA THR A 83 2.37 10.08 0.55
C THR A 83 1.22 9.81 1.51
N ALA A 84 0.57 10.83 2.10
CA ALA A 84 -0.59 10.61 2.98
C ALA A 84 -1.86 10.23 2.20
N THR A 85 -2.17 10.97 1.13
CA THR A 85 -3.31 10.67 0.23
C THR A 85 -3.07 9.37 -0.55
N LYS A 86 -1.83 9.12 -0.99
CA LYS A 86 -1.37 7.87 -1.61
C LYS A 86 -1.49 6.68 -0.66
N ARG A 87 -1.23 6.85 0.64
CA ARG A 87 -1.46 5.77 1.62
C ARG A 87 -2.93 5.38 1.68
N THR A 88 -3.84 6.34 1.68
CA THR A 88 -5.29 6.06 1.72
C THR A 88 -5.77 5.39 0.43
N THR A 89 -5.31 5.85 -0.75
CA THR A 89 -5.69 5.22 -2.02
C THR A 89 -5.08 3.84 -2.19
N VAL A 90 -3.80 3.65 -1.85
CA VAL A 90 -3.15 2.33 -1.86
C VAL A 90 -3.83 1.38 -0.88
N GLN A 91 -4.22 1.84 0.31
CA GLN A 91 -4.95 1.02 1.28
C GLN A 91 -6.34 0.63 0.77
N PHE A 92 -7.06 1.56 0.13
CA PHE A 92 -8.34 1.28 -0.50
C PHE A 92 -8.21 0.24 -1.63
N HIS A 93 -7.24 0.42 -2.53
CA HIS A 93 -6.97 -0.54 -3.60
C HIS A 93 -6.55 -1.91 -3.05
N LEU A 94 -5.71 -1.95 -2.01
CA LEU A 94 -5.31 -3.19 -1.37
C LEU A 94 -6.50 -3.94 -0.76
N LEU A 95 -7.40 -3.25 -0.07
CA LEU A 95 -8.62 -3.84 0.49
C LEU A 95 -9.53 -4.37 -0.61
N LYS A 96 -9.72 -3.61 -1.69
CA LYS A 96 -10.50 -4.04 -2.86
C LYS A 96 -9.91 -5.28 -3.52
N SER A 97 -8.60 -5.29 -3.78
CA SER A 97 -7.91 -6.44 -4.37
C SER A 97 -7.99 -7.67 -3.47
N ARG A 98 -7.89 -7.52 -2.14
CA ARG A 98 -8.08 -8.64 -1.20
C ARG A 98 -9.50 -9.20 -1.26
N ALA A 99 -10.51 -8.35 -1.36
CA ALA A 99 -11.89 -8.79 -1.51
C ALA A 99 -12.08 -9.57 -2.83
N GLU A 100 -11.52 -9.08 -3.94
CA GLU A 100 -11.56 -9.75 -5.24
C GLU A 100 -10.83 -11.09 -5.26
N VAL A 101 -9.68 -11.20 -4.57
CA VAL A 101 -8.97 -12.48 -4.45
C VAL A 101 -9.83 -13.49 -3.69
N ARG A 102 -10.42 -13.08 -2.56
CA ARG A 102 -11.29 -13.96 -1.76
C ARG A 102 -12.50 -14.47 -2.54
N THR A 103 -13.14 -13.62 -3.34
CA THR A 103 -14.29 -14.05 -4.16
C THR A 103 -13.85 -15.01 -5.26
N LYS A 104 -12.70 -14.78 -5.91
CA LYS A 104 -12.14 -15.70 -6.90
C LYS A 104 -11.78 -17.06 -6.30
N GLU A 105 -11.18 -17.08 -5.11
CA GLU A 105 -10.87 -18.32 -4.39
C GLU A 105 -12.13 -19.14 -4.08
N GLN A 106 -13.21 -18.49 -3.64
CA GLN A 106 -14.50 -19.15 -3.40
C GLN A 106 -15.08 -19.75 -4.70
N ILE A 107 -15.03 -19.00 -5.80
CA ILE A 107 -15.48 -19.50 -7.11
C ILE A 107 -14.67 -20.71 -7.54
N ILE A 108 -13.33 -20.68 -7.38
CA ILE A 108 -12.45 -21.82 -7.72
C ILE A 108 -12.82 -23.06 -6.90
N GLN A 109 -13.12 -22.92 -5.60
CA GLN A 109 -13.54 -24.06 -4.77
C GLN A 109 -14.85 -24.68 -5.24
N VAL A 110 -15.84 -23.84 -5.57
CA VAL A 110 -17.14 -24.31 -6.07
C VAL A 110 -16.97 -25.01 -7.41
N LEU A 111 -16.26 -24.39 -8.36
CA LEU A 111 -16.01 -24.97 -9.68
C LEU A 111 -15.20 -26.27 -9.59
N GLY A 112 -14.19 -26.34 -8.71
CA GLY A 112 -13.43 -27.56 -8.46
C GLY A 112 -14.32 -28.71 -8.00
N THR A 113 -15.25 -28.44 -7.08
CA THR A 113 -16.23 -29.44 -6.61
C THR A 113 -17.15 -29.91 -7.74
N GLN A 114 -17.63 -28.97 -8.56
CA GLN A 114 -18.47 -29.28 -9.73
C GLN A 114 -17.72 -30.14 -10.75
N LEU A 115 -16.47 -29.81 -11.06
CA LEU A 115 -15.64 -30.58 -11.99
C LEU A 115 -15.44 -32.01 -11.51
N VAL A 116 -15.13 -32.22 -10.23
CA VAL A 116 -14.99 -33.57 -9.65
C VAL A 116 -16.32 -34.35 -9.69
N SER A 117 -17.46 -33.68 -9.51
CA SER A 117 -18.76 -34.34 -9.62
C SER A 117 -19.07 -34.74 -11.07
N ALA A 118 -18.75 -33.88 -12.04
CA ALA A 118 -18.97 -34.12 -13.45
C ALA A 118 -18.06 -35.22 -13.99
N THR A 119 -16.79 -35.28 -13.55
CA THR A 119 -15.88 -36.36 -13.95
C THR A 119 -16.39 -37.72 -13.49
N LYS A 120 -16.87 -37.82 -12.24
CA LYS A 120 -17.50 -39.05 -11.75
C LYS A 120 -18.71 -39.49 -12.58
N GLN A 121 -19.58 -38.54 -12.95
CA GLN A 121 -20.72 -38.83 -13.80
C GLN A 121 -20.30 -39.34 -15.19
N ILE A 122 -19.25 -38.74 -15.77
CA ILE A 122 -18.70 -39.20 -17.05
C ILE A 122 -18.19 -40.63 -16.92
N ASP A 123 -17.46 -40.96 -15.86
CA ASP A 123 -16.92 -42.32 -15.66
C ASP A 123 -18.03 -43.35 -15.47
N GLU A 124 -19.09 -43.01 -14.72
CA GLU A 124 -20.28 -43.86 -14.57
C GLU A 124 -21.01 -44.09 -15.90
N LEU A 125 -21.15 -43.05 -16.72
CA LEU A 125 -21.80 -43.15 -18.03
C LEU A 125 -20.97 -43.98 -19.00
N LYS A 126 -19.64 -43.81 -19.01
CA LYS A 126 -18.73 -44.66 -19.80
C LYS A 126 -18.87 -46.13 -19.42
N LEU A 127 -18.85 -46.45 -18.13
CA LEU A 127 -19.03 -47.83 -17.68
C LEU A 127 -20.38 -48.42 -18.11
N LYS A 128 -21.45 -47.62 -18.12
CA LYS A 128 -22.77 -48.04 -18.61
C LYS A 128 -22.79 -48.25 -20.12
N LEU A 129 -22.10 -47.38 -20.87
CA LEU A 129 -21.95 -47.49 -22.32
C LEU A 129 -21.24 -48.81 -22.67
N ASP A 130 -20.08 -49.07 -22.07
CA ASP A 130 -19.27 -50.27 -22.32
C ASP A 130 -20.10 -51.55 -22.07
N LYS A 131 -20.83 -51.60 -20.95
CA LYS A 131 -21.73 -52.73 -20.63
C LYS A 131 -22.87 -52.90 -21.63
N ALA A 132 -23.42 -51.80 -22.14
CA ALA A 132 -24.48 -51.83 -23.14
C ALA A 132 -23.94 -52.35 -24.48
N GLU A 133 -22.75 -51.88 -24.89
CA GLU A 133 -22.05 -52.33 -26.10
C GLU A 133 -21.72 -53.82 -26.04
N GLU A 134 -21.16 -54.32 -24.93
CA GLU A 134 -20.92 -55.76 -24.72
C GLU A 134 -22.20 -56.59 -24.85
N LYS A 135 -23.30 -56.13 -24.24
CA LYS A 135 -24.58 -56.83 -24.31
C LYS A 135 -25.12 -56.87 -25.75
N LEU A 136 -24.97 -55.78 -26.49
CA LEU A 136 -25.39 -55.68 -27.89
C LEU A 136 -24.56 -56.62 -28.78
N ALA A 137 -23.25 -56.70 -28.56
CA ALA A 137 -22.36 -57.63 -29.25
C ALA A 137 -22.71 -59.10 -28.98
N ARG A 138 -23.07 -59.46 -27.74
CA ARG A 138 -23.53 -60.82 -27.41
C ARG A 138 -24.84 -61.17 -28.12
N LEU A 139 -25.79 -60.23 -28.17
CA LEU A 139 -27.08 -60.42 -28.83
C LEU A 139 -26.94 -60.54 -30.35
N SER A 140 -26.04 -59.78 -30.97
CA SER A 140 -25.79 -59.87 -32.42
C SER A 140 -25.16 -61.21 -32.80
N GLN A 141 -24.19 -61.70 -32.01
CA GLN A 141 -23.58 -63.03 -32.20
C GLN A 141 -24.60 -64.15 -32.06
N ALA A 142 -25.44 -64.13 -31.02
CA ALA A 142 -26.49 -65.14 -30.82
C ALA A 142 -27.49 -65.19 -31.99
N ARG A 143 -27.77 -64.05 -32.63
CA ARG A 143 -28.67 -63.96 -33.79
C ARG A 143 -28.07 -64.60 -35.06
N HIS A 144 -26.74 -64.60 -35.21
CA HIS A 144 -26.05 -65.19 -36.36
C HIS A 144 -25.88 -66.71 -36.26
N THR A 145 -25.90 -67.28 -35.05
CA THR A 145 -25.77 -68.73 -34.83
C THR A 145 -27.09 -69.49 -34.83
N SER A 146 -28.22 -68.81 -35.03
CA SER A 146 -29.58 -69.36 -34.91
C SER A 146 -30.27 -69.66 -36.26
N PHE A 147 -29.51 -69.72 -37.36
CA PHE A 147 -29.94 -70.11 -38.70
C PHE A 147 -29.07 -71.27 -39.20
#